data_AF-A0A4Q0VJL0-F1
#
_entry.id   AF-A0A4Q0VJL0-F1
#
_cell.length_a   1.000
_cell.length_b   1.000
_cell.length_c   1.000
_cell.angle_alpha   90.00
_cell.angle_beta   90.00
_cell.angle_gamma   90.00
#
_symmetry.space_group_name_H-M   'P 1'
#
loop_
_entity.id
_entity.type
_entity.pdbx_description
1 polymer ?
#
loop_
_entity_poly.entity_id
_entity_poly.type
_entity_poly.pdbx_seq_one_letter_code
_entity_poly.pdbx_strand_id
1 'polypeptide(L)' 'MHGRGERRSVSVGTQLKRFIRGIFWTVLASYFWYTNVQNHAAGIVGIIQDIFVVLSVIAALFYYVTLVVDFFQIIRHRSK' A
#
# COMPACT_ATOMS: atom_id res chain seq x y z
N MET A 1 -12.17 17.49 -32.93
CA MET A 1 -11.27 17.17 -31.79
C MET A 1 -12.06 16.36 -30.79
N HIS A 2 -11.99 15.03 -30.85
CA HIS A 2 -12.78 14.14 -30.00
C HIS A 2 -11.83 13.48 -29.02
N GLY A 3 -11.78 13.99 -27.79
CA GLY A 3 -10.99 13.45 -26.70
C GLY A 3 -11.47 12.03 -26.40
N ARG A 4 -10.76 11.03 -26.91
CA ARG A 4 -10.95 9.64 -26.48
C ARG A 4 -10.54 9.61 -25.01
N GLY A 5 -11.54 9.58 -24.15
CA GLY A 5 -11.41 9.17 -22.77
C GLY A 5 -10.66 7.85 -22.76
N GLU A 6 -9.40 7.95 -22.37
CA GLU A 6 -8.49 6.84 -22.13
C GLU A 6 -9.12 6.03 -21.00
N ARG A 7 -9.99 5.07 -21.38
CA ARG A 7 -10.45 4.01 -20.50
C ARG A 7 -9.18 3.23 -20.16
N ARG A 8 -8.46 3.70 -19.12
CA ARG A 8 -7.46 2.92 -18.42
C ARG A 8 -8.21 1.73 -17.85
N SER A 9 -8.36 0.69 -18.67
CA SER A 9 -8.63 -0.62 -18.13
C SER A 9 -7.51 -0.84 -17.14
N VAL A 10 -7.86 -0.90 -15.86
CA VAL A 10 -6.90 -1.22 -14.83
C VAL A 10 -6.48 -2.64 -15.15
N SER A 11 -5.37 -2.77 -15.88
CA SER A 11 -4.80 -4.06 -16.25
C SER A 11 -4.63 -4.87 -14.97
N VAL A 12 -5.04 -6.14 -15.00
CA VAL A 12 -4.86 -7.09 -13.89
C VAL A 12 -3.41 -7.06 -13.38
N GLY A 13 -2.44 -6.82 -14.27
CA GLY A 13 -1.03 -6.64 -13.91
C GLY A 13 -0.75 -5.40 -13.04
N THR A 14 -1.48 -4.31 -13.21
CA THR A 14 -1.35 -3.10 -12.38
C THR A 14 -1.95 -3.30 -10.99
N GLN A 15 -3.09 -4.00 -10.89
CA GLN A 15 -3.70 -4.37 -9.60
C GLN A 15 -2.81 -5.32 -8.81
N LEU A 16 -2.29 -6.37 -9.46
CA LEU A 16 -1.38 -7.33 -8.82
C LEU A 16 -0.11 -6.62 -8.31
N LYS A 17 0.46 -5.70 -9.08
CA LYS A 17 1.61 -4.89 -8.65
C LYS A 17 1.29 -4.02 -7.42
N ARG A 18 0.09 -3.42 -7.34
CA ARG A 18 -0.35 -2.64 -6.17
C ARG A 18 -0.53 -3.52 -4.94
N PHE A 19 -1.13 -4.70 -5.11
CA PHE A 19 -1.32 -5.67 -4.03
C PHE A 19 0.02 -6.16 -3.46
N ILE A 20 0.96 -6.56 -4.31
CA ILE A 20 2.30 -6.98 -3.89
C ILE A 20 3.03 -5.84 -3.18
N ARG A 21 2.89 -4.60 -3.65
CA ARG A 21 3.44 -3.43 -2.95
C ARG A 21 2.84 -3.24 -1.56
N GLY A 22 1.52 -3.39 -1.40
CA GLY A 22 0.87 -3.33 -0.09
C GLY A 22 1.39 -4.41 0.88
N ILE A 23 1.55 -5.64 0.40
CA ILE A 23 2.15 -6.74 1.18
C ILE A 23 3.59 -6.40 1.57
N PHE A 24 4.40 -5.92 0.61
CA PHE A 24 5.78 -5.52 0.87
C PHE A 24 5.88 -4.50 2.00
N TRP A 25 5.08 -3.42 1.94
CA TRP A 25 5.07 -2.39 2.98
C TRP A 25 4.58 -2.90 4.34
N THR A 26 3.64 -3.86 4.34
CA THR A 26 3.16 -4.50 5.57
C THR A 26 4.26 -5.36 6.21
N VAL A 27 4.94 -6.19 5.42
CA VAL A 27 6.06 -7.02 5.91
C VAL A 27 7.21 -6.13 6.40
N LEU A 28 7.50 -5.06 5.68
CA LEU A 28 8.55 -4.10 6.04
C LEU A 28 8.21 -3.37 7.35
N ALA A 29 6.96 -2.94 7.55
CA ALA A 29 6.50 -2.36 8.80
C ALA A 29 6.65 -3.34 9.97
N SER A 30 6.23 -4.59 9.78
CA SER A 30 6.36 -5.65 10.79
C SER A 30 7.82 -5.97 11.12
N TYR A 31 8.70 -5.93 10.12
CA TYR A 31 10.14 -6.09 10.34
C TYR A 31 10.71 -4.96 11.19
N PHE A 32 10.44 -3.71 10.83
CA PHE A 32 10.92 -2.57 11.60
C PHE A 32 10.36 -2.55 13.02
N TRP A 33 9.09 -2.92 13.19
CA TRP A 33 8.47 -3.08 14.51
C TRP A 33 9.19 -4.14 15.33
N TYR A 34 9.40 -5.34 14.76
CA TYR A 34 10.10 -6.43 15.44
C TYR A 34 11.53 -6.03 15.83
N THR A 35 12.27 -5.40 14.93
CA THR A 35 13.64 -4.95 15.21
C THR A 35 13.68 -3.82 16.24
N ASN A 36 12.68 -2.94 16.26
CA ASN A 36 12.57 -1.87 17.25
C ASN A 36 12.28 -2.46 18.64
N VAL A 37 11.31 -3.38 18.74
CA VAL A 37 10.98 -4.08 19.98
C VAL A 37 12.17 -4.88 20.52
N GLN A 38 12.91 -5.58 19.66
CA GLN A 38 14.07 -6.40 20.05
C GLN A 38 15.30 -5.57 20.43
N ASN A 39 15.60 -4.52 19.66
CA ASN A 39 16.85 -3.79 19.82
C ASN A 39 16.71 -2.47 20.57
N HIS A 40 15.47 -2.08 20.94
CA HIS A 40 15.07 -0.82 21.58
C HIS A 40 16.21 0.19 21.65
N ALA A 41 16.59 0.65 20.45
CA ALA A 41 17.89 1.28 20.25
C ALA A 41 17.79 2.67 20.87
N ALA A 42 18.31 2.82 22.09
CA ALA A 42 18.22 4.07 22.83
C ALA A 42 18.82 5.22 22.01
N GLY A 43 18.03 6.27 21.81
CA GLY A 43 18.43 7.47 21.07
C GLY A 43 17.83 7.59 19.67
N ILE A 44 18.53 8.32 18.79
CA ILE A 44 18.04 8.77 17.48
C ILE A 44 17.65 7.58 16.56
N VAL A 45 18.33 6.44 16.70
CA VAL A 45 18.08 5.24 15.87
C VAL A 45 16.69 4.65 16.11
N GLY A 46 16.24 4.55 17.37
CA GLY A 46 14.89 4.09 17.69
C GLY A 46 13.80 5.02 17.14
N ILE A 47 14.02 6.34 17.24
CA ILE A 47 13.10 7.35 16.68
C ILE A 47 12.97 7.20 15.16
N ILE A 48 14.09 7.00 14.46
CA ILE A 48 14.08 6.77 13.00
C ILE A 48 13.33 5.48 12.68
N GLN A 49 13.53 4.40 13.43
CA GLN A 49 12.82 3.14 13.22
C GLN A 49 11.30 3.30 13.41
N ASP A 50 10.85 4.01 14.44
CA ASP A 50 9.42 4.31 14.64
C ASP A 50 8.81 5.09 13.48
N ILE A 51 9.52 6.12 12.98
CA ILE A 51 9.09 6.88 11.80
C ILE A 51 8.96 5.95 10.58
N PHE A 52 9.93 5.05 10.36
CA PHE A 52 9.87 4.08 9.28
C PHE A 52 8.73 3.08 9.41
N VAL A 53 8.40 2.63 10.63
CA VAL A 53 7.21 1.79 10.88
C VAL A 53 5.95 2.54 10.47
N VAL A 54 5.76 3.77 10.97
CA VAL A 54 4.57 4.57 10.71
C VAL A 54 4.41 4.85 9.20
N LEU A 55 5.49 5.24 8.53
CA LEU A 55 5.46 5.48 7.07
C LEU A 55 5.12 4.21 6.28
N SER A 56 5.65 3.07 6.70
CA SER A 56 5.38 1.79 6.05
C SER A 56 3.92 1.36 6.24
N VAL A 57 3.34 1.56 7.42
CA VAL A 57 1.91 1.32 7.69
C VAL A 57 1.02 2.23 6.83
N ILE A 58 1.34 3.52 6.75
CA ILE A 58 0.60 4.48 5.91
C ILE A 58 0.65 4.05 4.44
N ALA A 59 1.83 3.64 3.94
CA ALA A 59 1.99 3.16 2.58
C ALA A 59 1.15 1.89 2.32
N ALA A 60 1.16 0.92 3.24
CA ALA A 60 0.34 -0.28 3.14
C ALA A 60 -1.16 0.04 3.08
N LEU A 61 -1.64 0.91 3.97
CA LEU A 61 -3.02 1.39 4.00
C LEU A 61 -3.43 2.05 2.68
N PHE A 62 -2.57 2.91 2.13
CA PHE A 62 -2.84 3.55 0.84
C PHE A 62 -3.05 2.52 -0.27
N TYR A 63 -2.18 1.52 -0.36
CA TYR A 63 -2.34 0.45 -1.36
C TYR A 63 -3.60 -0.38 -1.14
N TYR A 64 -3.96 -0.70 0.10
CA TYR A 64 -5.20 -1.42 0.39
C TYR A 64 -6.45 -0.61 0.06
N VAL A 65 -6.50 0.67 0.40
CA VAL A 65 -7.63 1.56 0.07
C VAL A 65 -7.80 1.65 -1.45
N THR A 66 -6.71 1.84 -2.20
CA THR A 66 -6.80 1.87 -3.67
C THR A 66 -7.31 0.55 -4.25
N LEU A 67 -6.94 -0.59 -3.66
CA LEU A 67 -7.43 -1.91 -4.08
C LEU A 67 -8.94 -2.06 -3.81
N VAL A 68 -9.40 -1.64 -2.63
CA VAL A 68 -10.82 -1.66 -2.26
C VAL A 68 -11.65 -0.76 -3.18
N VAL A 69 -11.17 0.45 -3.47
CA VAL A 69 -11.84 1.37 -4.41
C VAL A 69 -11.91 0.76 -5.82
N ASP A 70 -10.81 0.21 -6.33
CA ASP A 70 -10.79 -0.48 -7.63
C ASP A 70 -11.79 -1.66 -7.65
N PHE A 71 -11.89 -2.43 -6.57
CA PHE A 71 -12.83 -3.55 -6.44
C PHE A 71 -14.29 -3.10 -6.48
N PHE A 72 -14.65 -2.05 -5.74
CA PHE A 72 -16.00 -1.48 -5.78
C PHE A 72 -16.35 -0.90 -7.16
N GLN A 73 -15.39 -0.32 -7.87
CA GLN A 73 -15.61 0.15 -9.24
C GLN A 73 -15.92 -1.02 -10.20
N ILE A 74 -15.20 -2.15 -10.07
CA ILE A 74 -15.46 -3.36 -10.87
C ILE A 74 -16.87 -3.90 -10.60
N ILE A 75 -17.27 -4.02 -9.33
CA ILE A 75 -18.62 -4.49 -8.96
C ILE A 75 -19.69 -3.56 -9.54
N ARG A 76 -19.50 -2.24 -9.41
CA ARG A 76 -20.44 -1.24 -9.94
C ARG A 76 -20.61 -1.33 -11.46
N HIS A 77 -19.54 -1.63 -12.18
CA HIS A 77 -19.59 -1.84 -13.64
C HIS A 77 -20.26 -3.15 -14.07
N ARG A 78 -20.27 -4.18 -13.20
CA ARG A 78 -20.90 -5.48 -13.47
C ARG A 78 -22.39 -5.53 -13.08
N SER A 79 -22.88 -4.51 -12.39
CA SER A 79 -24.27 -4.41 -11.89
C SER A 79 -25.19 -3.56 -12.80
N LYS A 80 -24.69 -3.06 -13.94
CA LYS A 80 -25.48 -2.41 -15.00
C LYS A 80 -25.51 -3.29 -16.23
#